data_AF-A0A2E6STQ1-F1
#
_entry.id   AF-A0A2E6STQ1-F1
#
_cell.length_a   1.000
_cell.length_b   1.000
_cell.length_c   1.000
_cell.angle_alpha   90.00
_cell.angle_beta   90.00
_cell.angle_gamma   90.00
#
_symmetry.space_group_name_H-M   'P 1'
#
loop_
_entity.id
_entity.type
_entity.pdbx_description
1 polymer ?
#
loop_
_entity_poly.entity_id
_entity_poly.type
_entity_poly.pdbx_seq_one_letter_code
_entity_poly.pdbx_strand_id
1 'polypeptide(L)'
;MATDYQERSRKAAERRKKIRLRHIQEAIKCRDNHFPTAIAILSLGVLLIVFRILISVFSSEIEHGSLPNSGGIIGPFEISSSQLHSMEIEYDLRGTSTKWCALDLMLLDENKNYVGGCTKDVYHEVDVWRDTYHEEDMEYVVEIEKPGTYYYQFFPKHNKKPLQNKPIQYELSRKYFGTNFLLFIGVIIMVIGGGYLAWTLLDWELTPYLPDLKSDKSKKKFKLIGKVLGPLIIILIILSVFRVGYADLENAPSSYFDDDNTIYFGK
;
A
#
# COMPACT_ATOMS: atom_id res chain seq x y z
N MET A 1 24.70 20.34 67.87
CA MET A 1 24.83 19.25 66.86
C MET A 1 23.56 19.04 66.02
N ALA A 2 22.34 19.07 66.61
CA ALA A 2 21.10 18.87 65.84
C ALA A 2 20.78 19.98 64.79
N THR A 3 21.23 21.21 65.03
CA THR A 3 20.98 22.38 64.15
C THR A 3 21.77 22.34 62.84
N ASP A 4 23.02 21.86 62.87
CA ASP A 4 23.86 21.72 61.66
C ASP A 4 23.32 20.61 60.73
N TYR A 5 22.75 19.54 61.29
CA TYR A 5 22.10 18.48 60.51
C TYR A 5 20.83 18.98 59.78
N GLN A 6 19.99 19.76 60.47
CA GLN A 6 18.80 20.36 59.85
C GLN A 6 19.14 21.40 58.78
N GLU A 7 20.22 22.16 58.97
CA GLU A 7 20.65 23.14 57.96
C GLU A 7 21.24 22.46 56.72
N ARG A 8 22.02 21.39 56.88
CA ARG A 8 22.55 20.57 55.77
C ARG A 8 21.44 19.86 55.00
N SER A 9 20.42 19.32 55.68
CA SER A 9 19.29 18.65 55.02
C SER A 9 18.44 19.64 54.21
N ARG A 10 18.22 20.85 54.73
CA ARG A 10 17.51 21.93 54.04
C ARG A 10 18.26 22.41 52.78
N LYS A 11 19.57 22.64 52.88
CA LYS A 11 20.42 22.98 51.74
C LYS A 11 20.45 21.86 50.68
N ALA A 12 20.46 20.60 51.10
CA ALA A 12 20.40 19.45 50.19
C ALA A 12 19.04 19.37 49.47
N ALA A 13 17.93 19.61 50.17
CA ALA A 13 16.59 19.64 49.60
C ALA A 13 16.42 20.78 48.57
N GLU A 14 16.93 21.98 48.88
CA GLU A 14 16.91 23.11 47.95
C GLU A 14 17.74 22.84 46.68
N ARG A 15 18.92 22.20 46.82
CA ARG A 15 19.72 21.78 45.67
C ARG A 15 18.98 20.78 44.79
N ARG A 16 18.35 19.76 45.38
CA ARG A 16 17.53 18.77 44.64
C ARG A 16 16.37 19.44 43.91
N LYS A 17 15.68 20.40 44.55
CA LYS A 17 14.59 21.17 43.93
C LYS A 17 15.07 22.00 42.73
N LYS A 18 16.22 22.68 42.84
CA LYS A 18 16.81 23.46 41.74
C LYS A 18 17.23 22.56 40.56
N ILE A 19 17.86 21.42 40.84
CA ILE A 19 18.24 20.44 39.82
C ILE A 19 17.00 19.93 39.09
N ARG A 20 15.96 19.56 39.83
CA ARG A 20 14.68 19.10 39.25
C ARG A 20 14.03 20.16 38.37
N LEU A 21 13.95 21.41 38.82
CA LEU A 21 13.38 22.52 38.02
C LEU A 21 14.16 22.75 36.72
N ARG A 22 15.50 22.62 36.76
CA ARG A 22 16.34 22.73 35.57
C ARG A 22 16.03 21.60 34.58
N HIS A 23 15.97 20.35 35.05
CA HIS A 23 15.62 19.21 34.20
C HIS A 23 14.23 19.38 33.56
N ILE A 24 13.25 19.84 34.33
CA ILE A 24 11.89 20.13 33.82
C ILE A 24 11.94 21.20 32.72
N GLN A 25 12.68 22.30 32.92
CA GLN A 25 12.80 23.36 31.92
C GLN A 25 13.52 22.90 30.65
N GLU A 26 14.58 22.10 30.80
CA GLU A 26 15.30 21.51 29.66
C GLU A 26 14.40 20.56 28.86
N ALA A 27 13.63 19.73 29.54
CA ALA A 27 12.68 18.80 28.93
C ALA A 27 11.51 19.53 28.24
N ILE A 28 10.97 20.61 28.84
CA ILE A 28 9.98 21.50 28.19
C ILE A 28 10.57 22.10 26.91
N LYS A 29 11.79 22.65 26.97
CA LYS A 29 12.44 23.26 25.81
C LYS A 29 12.70 22.24 24.70
N CYS A 30 13.08 21.02 25.07
CA CYS A 30 13.22 19.89 24.16
C CYS A 30 11.88 19.58 23.49
N ARG A 31 10.80 19.39 24.27
CA ARG A 31 9.46 19.09 23.75
C ARG A 31 8.94 20.20 22.83
N ASP A 32 9.04 21.47 23.22
CA ASP A 32 8.67 22.62 22.38
C ASP A 32 9.42 22.68 21.05
N ASN A 33 10.65 22.16 21.03
CA ASN A 33 11.46 22.15 19.83
C ASN A 33 11.12 20.96 18.92
N HIS A 34 10.84 19.78 19.46
CA HIS A 34 10.73 18.55 18.68
C HIS A 34 9.29 18.13 18.41
N PHE A 35 8.34 18.47 19.29
CA PHE A 35 6.93 18.08 19.16
C PHE A 35 6.28 18.61 17.88
N PRO A 36 6.41 19.90 17.48
CA PRO A 36 5.85 20.36 16.21
C PRO A 36 6.45 19.64 14.99
N THR A 37 7.72 19.24 15.08
CA THR A 37 8.40 18.49 14.02
C THR A 37 7.86 17.07 13.91
N ALA A 38 7.65 16.39 15.04
CA ALA A 38 7.05 15.06 15.07
C ALA A 38 5.63 15.07 14.47
N ILE A 39 4.81 16.06 14.84
CA ILE A 39 3.47 16.25 14.27
C ILE A 39 3.56 16.49 12.76
N ALA A 40 4.48 17.35 12.28
CA ALA A 40 4.63 17.61 10.85
C ALA A 40 4.98 16.35 10.04
N ILE A 41 5.89 15.52 10.56
CA ILE A 41 6.28 14.23 9.93
C ILE A 41 5.08 13.27 9.91
N LEU A 42 4.35 13.16 11.02
CA LEU A 42 3.18 12.29 11.09
C LEU A 42 2.07 12.75 10.13
N SER A 43 1.79 14.05 10.09
CA SER A 43 0.84 14.65 9.15
C SER A 43 1.24 14.43 7.69
N LEU A 44 2.54 14.42 7.38
CA LEU A 44 3.05 14.08 6.05
C LEU A 44 2.68 12.65 5.67
N GLY A 45 2.91 11.67 6.56
CA GLY A 45 2.56 10.27 6.30
C GLY A 45 1.07 10.10 6.01
N VAL A 46 0.22 10.74 6.83
CA VAL A 46 -1.24 10.76 6.61
C VAL A 46 -1.59 11.40 5.26
N LEU A 47 -0.97 12.52 4.92
CA LEU A 47 -1.23 13.23 3.66
C LEU A 47 -0.91 12.34 2.43
N LEU A 48 0.19 11.59 2.46
CA LEU A 48 0.55 10.66 1.38
C LEU A 48 -0.48 9.54 1.21
N ILE A 49 -0.99 8.99 2.31
CA ILE A 49 -2.06 7.97 2.28
C ILE A 49 -3.36 8.57 1.71
N VAL A 50 -3.72 9.79 2.11
CA VAL A 50 -4.89 10.49 1.55
C VAL A 50 -4.70 10.73 0.05
N PHE A 51 -3.52 11.18 -0.38
CA PHE A 51 -3.23 11.33 -1.81
C PHE A 51 -3.31 10.00 -2.56
N ARG A 52 -2.84 8.89 -1.98
CA ARG A 52 -3.01 7.56 -2.56
C ARG A 52 -4.48 7.24 -2.79
N ILE A 53 -5.34 7.47 -1.80
CA ILE A 53 -6.78 7.23 -1.90
C ILE A 53 -7.39 8.10 -3.00
N LEU A 54 -7.03 9.39 -3.05
CA LEU A 54 -7.52 10.29 -4.09
C LEU A 54 -7.06 9.86 -5.49
N ILE A 55 -5.81 9.42 -5.64
CA ILE A 55 -5.29 8.91 -6.93
C ILE A 55 -6.00 7.62 -7.33
N SER A 56 -6.28 6.72 -6.37
CA SER A 56 -7.04 5.50 -6.68
C SER A 56 -8.46 5.78 -7.14
N VAL A 57 -9.11 6.87 -6.70
CA VAL A 57 -10.46 7.25 -7.19
C VAL A 57 -10.44 7.64 -8.66
N PHE A 58 -9.30 8.06 -9.21
CA PHE A 58 -9.20 8.32 -10.65
C PHE A 58 -9.13 7.03 -11.48
N SER A 59 -8.98 5.84 -10.88
CA SER A 59 -9.06 4.60 -11.65
C SER A 59 -10.41 4.54 -12.36
N SER A 60 -10.36 4.43 -13.69
CA SER A 60 -11.56 4.40 -14.52
C SER A 60 -11.83 2.96 -14.91
N GLU A 61 -13.01 2.46 -14.58
CA GLU A 61 -13.54 1.24 -15.17
C GLU A 61 -13.53 1.38 -16.71
N ILE A 62 -12.97 0.37 -17.38
CA ILE A 62 -12.93 0.27 -18.84
C ILE A 62 -14.12 -0.57 -19.31
N GLU A 63 -14.30 -1.74 -18.70
CA GLU A 63 -15.36 -2.69 -19.05
C GLU A 63 -15.65 -3.61 -17.87
N HIS A 64 -16.92 -3.97 -17.64
CA HIS A 64 -17.31 -5.05 -16.75
C HIS A 64 -18.24 -6.01 -17.49
N GLY A 65 -18.25 -7.27 -17.10
CA GLY A 65 -19.14 -8.25 -17.73
C GLY A 65 -18.98 -9.66 -17.21
N SER A 66 -19.63 -10.57 -17.93
CA SER A 66 -19.60 -12.00 -17.63
C SER A 66 -19.24 -12.80 -18.87
N LEU A 67 -18.32 -13.74 -18.74
CA LEU A 67 -17.98 -14.73 -19.75
C LEU A 67 -18.59 -16.09 -19.41
N PRO A 68 -18.90 -16.91 -20.43
CA PRO A 68 -19.30 -18.29 -20.17
C PRO A 68 -18.15 -19.06 -19.49
N ASN A 69 -18.51 -20.14 -18.79
CA ASN A 69 -17.55 -21.04 -18.13
C ASN A 69 -16.50 -21.63 -19.09
N SER A 70 -16.77 -21.66 -20.40
CA SER A 70 -15.81 -22.07 -21.42
C SER A 70 -14.74 -21.02 -21.73
N GLY A 71 -14.79 -19.85 -21.11
CA GLY A 71 -13.96 -18.70 -21.45
C GLY A 71 -14.44 -17.95 -22.69
N GLY A 72 -13.64 -16.98 -23.13
CA GLY A 72 -13.97 -16.11 -24.24
C GLY A 72 -12.93 -15.01 -24.44
N ILE A 73 -13.19 -14.12 -25.38
CA ILE A 73 -12.34 -12.95 -25.67
C ILE A 73 -13.16 -11.69 -25.41
N ILE A 74 -12.55 -10.73 -24.71
CA ILE A 74 -13.11 -9.39 -24.46
C ILE A 74 -12.25 -8.32 -25.15
N GLY A 75 -12.88 -7.19 -25.50
CA GLY A 75 -12.30 -6.14 -26.34
C GLY A 75 -12.96 -6.03 -27.73
N PRO A 76 -12.46 -5.15 -28.62
CA PRO A 76 -11.15 -4.48 -28.56
C PRO A 76 -11.04 -3.34 -27.54
N PHE A 77 -9.84 -3.14 -27.02
CA PHE A 77 -9.47 -1.99 -26.19
C PHE A 77 -8.42 -1.14 -26.91
N GLU A 78 -8.71 0.15 -27.09
CA GLU A 78 -7.75 1.10 -27.65
C GLU A 78 -6.90 1.72 -26.54
N ILE A 79 -5.58 1.59 -26.69
CA ILE A 79 -4.59 2.13 -25.76
C ILE A 79 -3.79 3.19 -26.49
N SER A 80 -3.90 4.43 -26.04
CA SER A 80 -3.26 5.60 -26.66
C SER A 80 -1.85 5.89 -26.12
N SER A 81 -1.50 5.37 -24.95
CA SER A 81 -0.22 5.58 -24.26
C SER A 81 0.04 4.41 -23.32
N SER A 82 1.25 4.32 -22.74
CA SER A 82 1.50 3.34 -21.66
C SER A 82 0.44 3.48 -20.56
N GLN A 83 -0.19 2.37 -20.22
CA GLN A 83 -1.30 2.29 -19.27
C GLN A 83 -1.20 1.00 -18.44
N LEU A 84 -1.56 1.09 -17.16
CA LEU A 84 -1.74 -0.08 -16.31
C LEU A 84 -3.20 -0.51 -16.34
N HIS A 85 -3.43 -1.75 -16.69
CA HIS A 85 -4.72 -2.39 -16.61
C HIS A 85 -4.73 -3.34 -15.42
N SER A 86 -5.87 -3.39 -14.74
CA SER A 86 -6.16 -4.39 -13.72
C SER A 86 -7.47 -5.07 -14.07
N MET A 87 -7.45 -6.40 -14.05
CA MET A 87 -8.57 -7.27 -14.32
C MET A 87 -8.91 -7.99 -13.03
N GLU A 88 -10.00 -7.57 -12.39
CA GLU A 88 -10.58 -8.26 -11.25
C GLU A 88 -11.52 -9.33 -11.80
N ILE A 89 -11.40 -10.56 -11.30
CA ILE A 89 -12.07 -11.75 -11.82
C ILE A 89 -12.69 -12.48 -10.63
N GLU A 90 -13.99 -12.72 -10.71
CA GLU A 90 -14.71 -13.57 -9.77
C GLU A 90 -15.13 -14.86 -10.49
N TYR A 91 -14.64 -15.99 -10.00
CA TYR A 91 -14.93 -17.30 -10.54
C TYR A 91 -15.18 -18.36 -9.46
N ASP A 92 -16.41 -18.38 -8.94
CA ASP A 92 -16.85 -19.38 -7.97
C ASP A 92 -17.11 -20.75 -8.63
N LEU A 93 -16.41 -21.78 -8.16
CA LEU A 93 -16.55 -23.16 -8.61
C LEU A 93 -17.01 -24.12 -7.50
N ARG A 94 -17.47 -23.62 -6.35
CA ARG A 94 -18.03 -24.44 -5.26
C ARG A 94 -19.27 -25.18 -5.74
N GLY A 95 -19.37 -26.45 -5.34
CA GLY A 95 -20.47 -27.33 -5.72
C GLY A 95 -20.39 -27.83 -7.16
N THR A 96 -19.32 -27.52 -7.90
CA THR A 96 -19.03 -28.15 -9.20
C THR A 96 -18.28 -29.47 -8.97
N SER A 97 -18.53 -30.49 -9.79
CA SER A 97 -17.88 -31.81 -9.67
C SER A 97 -16.42 -31.83 -10.17
N THR A 98 -15.74 -30.68 -10.12
CA THR A 98 -14.48 -30.45 -10.83
C THR A 98 -13.33 -30.69 -9.88
N LYS A 99 -12.50 -31.74 -10.10
CA LYS A 99 -11.38 -32.00 -9.18
C LYS A 99 -10.28 -30.92 -9.20
N TRP A 100 -10.12 -30.25 -10.34
CA TRP A 100 -9.18 -29.14 -10.52
C TRP A 100 -9.66 -28.21 -11.62
N CYS A 101 -9.46 -26.92 -11.41
CA CYS A 101 -9.66 -25.86 -12.38
C CYS A 101 -8.52 -24.84 -12.29
N ALA A 102 -7.97 -24.49 -13.45
CA ALA A 102 -7.14 -23.30 -13.62
C ALA A 102 -7.77 -22.35 -14.64
N LEU A 103 -7.42 -21.08 -14.55
CA LEU A 103 -7.79 -20.05 -15.50
C LEU A 103 -6.52 -19.50 -16.13
N ASP A 104 -6.39 -19.65 -17.44
CA ASP A 104 -5.42 -18.87 -18.19
C ASP A 104 -6.05 -17.54 -18.60
N LEU A 105 -5.29 -16.46 -18.45
CA LEU A 105 -5.63 -15.15 -18.96
C LEU A 105 -4.49 -14.66 -19.85
N MET A 106 -4.82 -14.29 -21.08
CA MET A 106 -3.86 -13.86 -22.09
C MET A 106 -4.21 -12.47 -22.60
N LEU A 107 -3.22 -11.60 -22.69
CA LEU A 107 -3.26 -10.35 -23.43
C LEU A 107 -2.83 -10.62 -24.88
N LEU A 108 -3.67 -10.20 -25.82
CA LEU A 108 -3.45 -10.35 -27.24
C LEU A 108 -3.35 -8.98 -27.94
N ASP A 109 -2.54 -8.89 -28.98
CA ASP A 109 -2.44 -7.70 -29.84
C ASP A 109 -3.59 -7.60 -30.85
N GLU A 110 -3.54 -6.58 -31.71
CA GLU A 110 -4.53 -6.32 -32.76
C GLU A 110 -4.74 -7.50 -33.72
N ASN A 111 -3.68 -8.30 -33.93
CA ASN A 111 -3.63 -9.46 -34.82
C ASN A 111 -3.90 -10.77 -34.07
N LYS A 112 -4.30 -10.71 -32.79
CA LYS A 112 -4.53 -11.85 -31.89
C LYS A 112 -3.26 -12.65 -31.57
N ASN A 113 -2.08 -12.07 -31.74
CA ASN A 113 -0.85 -12.68 -31.26
C ASN A 113 -0.73 -12.50 -29.75
N TYR A 114 -0.14 -13.50 -29.10
CA TYR A 114 0.15 -13.45 -27.67
C TYR A 114 1.17 -12.34 -27.36
N VAL A 115 0.82 -11.45 -26.43
CA VAL A 115 1.71 -10.39 -25.91
C VAL A 115 2.24 -10.77 -24.55
N GLY A 116 1.36 -11.32 -23.70
CA GLY A 116 1.66 -11.69 -22.33
C GLY A 116 0.45 -12.37 -21.70
N GLY A 117 0.62 -12.96 -20.54
CA GLY A 117 -0.45 -13.71 -19.90
C GLY A 117 0.02 -14.43 -18.66
N CYS A 118 -0.90 -15.16 -18.05
CA CYS A 118 -0.70 -15.84 -16.79
C CYS A 118 -1.69 -17.01 -16.66
N THR A 119 -1.37 -17.93 -15.75
CA THR A 119 -2.26 -19.03 -15.35
C THR A 119 -2.38 -19.01 -13.83
N LYS A 120 -3.59 -19.19 -13.32
CA LYS A 120 -3.85 -19.33 -11.89
C LYS A 120 -4.75 -20.52 -11.59
N ASP A 121 -4.39 -21.28 -10.56
CA ASP A 121 -5.25 -22.34 -10.02
C ASP A 121 -6.40 -21.71 -9.24
N VAL A 122 -7.63 -21.98 -9.66
CA VAL A 122 -8.86 -21.39 -9.09
C VAL A 122 -9.48 -22.35 -8.07
N TYR A 123 -9.37 -23.65 -8.35
CA TYR A 123 -9.98 -24.70 -7.52
C TYR A 123 -9.18 -26.00 -7.60
N HIS A 124 -8.94 -26.65 -6.46
CA HIS A 124 -8.42 -28.01 -6.43
C HIS A 124 -8.98 -28.80 -5.23
N GLU A 125 -9.61 -29.94 -5.51
CA GLU A 125 -10.00 -30.93 -4.51
C GLU A 125 -8.84 -31.90 -4.29
N VAL A 126 -8.23 -31.85 -3.10
CA VAL A 126 -7.12 -32.74 -2.76
C VAL A 126 -7.63 -34.15 -2.47
N ASP A 127 -8.75 -34.32 -1.76
CA ASP A 127 -9.47 -35.60 -1.58
C ASP A 127 -10.82 -35.40 -0.84
N VAL A 128 -11.72 -36.40 -0.88
CA VAL A 128 -13.05 -36.39 -0.21
C VAL A 128 -12.98 -36.10 1.30
N TRP A 129 -11.79 -36.20 1.90
CA TRP A 129 -11.54 -36.07 3.34
C TRP A 129 -10.46 -35.02 3.68
N ARG A 130 -9.97 -34.25 2.70
CA ARG A 130 -8.92 -33.24 2.90
C ARG A 130 -9.25 -31.95 2.17
N ASP A 131 -8.84 -30.86 2.80
CA ASP A 131 -9.13 -29.46 2.47
C ASP A 131 -9.26 -29.19 0.96
N THR A 132 -10.34 -28.50 0.61
CA THR A 132 -10.57 -27.95 -0.73
C THR A 132 -9.83 -26.62 -0.83
N TYR A 133 -8.93 -26.49 -1.80
CA TYR A 133 -8.39 -25.19 -2.17
C TYR A 133 -9.37 -24.49 -3.09
N HIS A 134 -9.71 -23.25 -2.77
CA HIS A 134 -10.61 -22.44 -3.57
C HIS A 134 -10.27 -20.96 -3.43
N GLU A 135 -10.14 -20.30 -4.57
CA GLU A 135 -9.90 -18.87 -4.66
C GLU A 135 -10.88 -18.30 -5.70
N GLU A 136 -11.91 -17.60 -5.22
CA GLU A 136 -12.98 -17.02 -6.05
C GLU A 136 -12.51 -15.74 -6.73
N ASP A 137 -11.78 -14.92 -5.98
CA ASP A 137 -11.41 -13.58 -6.38
C ASP A 137 -9.95 -13.56 -6.83
N MET A 138 -9.69 -13.01 -8.01
CA MET A 138 -8.38 -12.94 -8.61
C MET A 138 -8.16 -11.56 -9.24
N GLU A 139 -6.95 -11.01 -9.11
CA GLU A 139 -6.59 -9.73 -9.73
C GLU A 139 -5.36 -9.89 -10.65
N TYR A 140 -5.55 -9.71 -11.95
CA TYR A 140 -4.45 -9.67 -12.93
C TYR A 140 -4.09 -8.23 -13.29
N VAL A 141 -2.82 -7.86 -13.14
CA VAL A 141 -2.35 -6.49 -13.35
C VAL A 141 -1.26 -6.48 -14.42
N VAL A 142 -1.45 -5.70 -15.49
CA VAL A 142 -0.53 -5.63 -16.63
C VAL A 142 -0.22 -4.20 -17.07
N GLU A 143 1.07 -3.87 -17.22
CA GLU A 143 1.51 -2.66 -17.94
C GLU A 143 1.50 -2.94 -19.43
N ILE A 144 0.74 -2.15 -20.18
CA ILE A 144 0.76 -2.18 -21.63
C ILE A 144 1.57 -0.98 -22.10
N GLU A 145 2.81 -1.20 -22.52
CA GLU A 145 3.75 -0.12 -22.81
C GLU A 145 3.49 0.58 -24.15
N LYS A 146 3.02 -0.17 -25.14
CA LYS A 146 2.89 0.30 -26.53
C LYS A 146 1.44 0.68 -26.84
N PRO A 147 1.21 1.87 -27.42
CA PRO A 147 -0.10 2.19 -27.98
C PRO A 147 -0.53 1.16 -29.03
N GLY A 148 -1.82 0.83 -29.06
CA GLY A 148 -2.36 -0.17 -29.97
C GLY A 148 -3.74 -0.66 -29.56
N THR A 149 -4.25 -1.64 -30.31
CA THR A 149 -5.50 -2.33 -29.98
C THR A 149 -5.19 -3.66 -29.33
N TYR A 150 -5.83 -3.95 -28.20
CA TYR A 150 -5.58 -5.16 -27.41
C TYR A 150 -6.87 -5.89 -27.07
N TYR A 151 -6.73 -7.16 -26.70
CA TYR A 151 -7.81 -8.03 -26.25
C TYR A 151 -7.36 -8.87 -25.07
N TYR A 152 -8.29 -9.25 -24.20
CA TYR A 152 -8.03 -10.29 -23.19
C TYR A 152 -8.76 -11.57 -23.57
N GLN A 153 -8.06 -12.69 -23.49
CA GLN A 153 -8.62 -14.02 -23.68
C GLN A 153 -8.58 -14.79 -22.37
N PHE A 154 -9.74 -15.28 -21.96
CA PHE A 154 -9.92 -16.16 -20.81
C PHE A 154 -10.02 -17.59 -21.31
N PHE A 155 -9.19 -18.48 -20.79
CA PHE A 155 -9.18 -19.89 -21.15
C PHE A 155 -9.18 -20.77 -19.89
N PRO A 156 -10.38 -21.15 -19.41
CA PRO A 156 -10.55 -22.05 -18.28
C PRO A 156 -10.14 -23.47 -18.65
N LYS A 157 -9.32 -24.08 -17.80
CA LYS A 157 -8.87 -25.47 -17.90
C LYS A 157 -9.54 -26.27 -16.79
N HIS A 158 -10.47 -27.14 -17.18
CA HIS A 158 -11.14 -28.04 -16.26
C HIS A 158 -10.69 -29.49 -16.49
N ASN A 159 -10.39 -30.22 -15.41
CA ASN A 159 -10.11 -31.66 -15.51
C ASN A 159 -11.39 -32.48 -15.87
N LYS A 160 -12.57 -31.98 -15.50
CA LYS A 160 -13.86 -32.59 -15.84
C LYS A 160 -14.81 -31.51 -16.34
N LYS A 161 -15.76 -31.88 -17.20
CA LYS A 161 -16.83 -30.96 -17.57
C LYS A 161 -17.58 -30.51 -16.30
N PRO A 162 -17.70 -29.21 -16.04
CA PRO A 162 -18.42 -28.73 -14.87
C PRO A 162 -19.90 -29.09 -15.00
N LEU A 163 -20.46 -29.64 -13.92
CA LEU A 163 -21.89 -30.01 -13.84
C LEU A 163 -22.81 -28.78 -13.73
N GLN A 164 -22.25 -27.65 -13.28
CA GLN A 164 -22.91 -26.34 -13.24
C GLN A 164 -22.06 -25.31 -13.96
N ASN A 165 -22.65 -24.62 -14.93
CA ASN A 165 -22.01 -23.54 -15.67
C ASN A 165 -22.16 -22.23 -14.88
N LYS A 166 -21.28 -22.02 -13.89
CA LYS A 166 -21.12 -20.67 -13.31
C LYS A 166 -20.30 -19.82 -14.28
N PRO A 167 -20.76 -18.60 -14.65
CA PRO A 167 -20.00 -17.71 -15.50
C PRO A 167 -18.78 -17.13 -14.77
N ILE A 168 -17.82 -16.63 -15.53
CA ILE A 168 -16.67 -15.88 -15.01
C ILE A 168 -17.07 -14.41 -15.04
N GLN A 169 -17.13 -13.76 -13.89
CA GLN A 169 -17.35 -12.32 -13.83
C GLN A 169 -16.00 -11.61 -13.95
N TYR A 170 -15.96 -10.47 -14.61
CA TYR A 170 -14.75 -9.66 -14.73
C TYR A 170 -15.05 -8.16 -14.64
N GLU A 171 -14.10 -7.42 -14.10
CA GLU A 171 -14.02 -5.97 -14.15
C GLU A 171 -12.62 -5.56 -14.61
N LEU A 172 -12.54 -4.93 -15.78
CA LEU A 172 -11.33 -4.34 -16.32
C LEU A 172 -11.31 -2.86 -15.96
N SER A 173 -10.28 -2.44 -15.23
CA SER A 173 -10.07 -1.04 -14.86
C SER A 173 -8.70 -0.55 -15.31
N ARG A 174 -8.62 0.74 -15.64
CA ARG A 174 -7.35 1.45 -15.76
C ARG A 174 -6.90 1.83 -14.35
N LYS A 175 -5.77 1.28 -13.90
CA LYS A 175 -5.14 1.71 -12.66
C LYS A 175 -4.06 2.76 -12.98
N TYR A 176 -3.83 3.68 -12.06
CA TYR A 176 -2.65 4.53 -12.10
C TYR A 176 -1.54 3.79 -11.35
N PHE A 177 -0.40 3.56 -12.02
CA PHE A 177 0.80 3.00 -11.39
C PHE A 177 1.19 3.82 -10.14
N GLY A 178 1.88 3.21 -9.18
CA GLY A 178 2.52 3.90 -8.05
C GLY A 178 1.63 4.32 -6.87
N THR A 179 0.34 3.98 -6.87
CA THR A 179 -0.55 4.21 -5.71
C THR A 179 -0.04 3.51 -4.44
N ASN A 180 0.41 2.25 -4.53
CA ASN A 180 0.92 1.52 -3.35
C ASN A 180 2.28 2.04 -2.85
N PHE A 181 3.09 2.69 -3.70
CA PHE A 181 4.34 3.32 -3.26
C PHE A 181 4.07 4.47 -2.26
N LEU A 182 3.08 5.32 -2.54
CA LEU A 182 2.67 6.38 -1.61
C LEU A 182 2.15 5.82 -0.28
N LEU A 183 1.42 4.69 -0.33
CA LEU A 183 0.97 3.99 0.87
C LEU A 183 2.15 3.50 1.70
N PHE A 184 3.09 2.77 1.08
CA PHE A 184 4.25 2.21 1.75
C PHE A 184 5.13 3.29 2.40
N ILE A 185 5.48 4.33 1.64
CA ILE A 185 6.25 5.47 2.14
C ILE A 185 5.46 6.23 3.22
N GLY A 186 4.15 6.40 3.05
CA GLY A 186 3.26 7.01 4.04
C GLY A 186 3.28 6.26 5.37
N VAL A 187 3.20 4.93 5.35
CA VAL A 187 3.28 4.07 6.54
C VAL A 187 4.64 4.20 7.23
N ILE A 188 5.75 4.13 6.48
CA ILE A 188 7.10 4.30 7.04
C ILE A 188 7.22 5.66 7.74
N ILE A 189 6.77 6.72 7.08
CA ILE A 189 6.81 8.08 7.65
C ILE A 189 5.93 8.17 8.90
N MET A 190 4.77 7.52 8.92
CA MET A 190 3.92 7.45 10.11
C MET A 190 4.60 6.72 11.27
N VAL A 191 5.27 5.59 11.03
CA VAL A 191 5.99 4.85 12.06
C VAL A 191 7.14 5.71 12.64
N ILE A 192 7.92 6.36 11.78
CA ILE A 192 8.99 7.28 12.20
C ILE A 192 8.40 8.46 12.99
N GLY A 193 7.34 9.09 12.48
CA GLY A 193 6.68 10.23 13.11
C GLY A 193 6.06 9.86 14.47
N GLY A 194 5.42 8.69 14.55
CA GLY A 194 4.82 8.14 15.77
C GLY A 194 5.87 7.79 16.82
N GLY A 195 6.95 7.11 16.42
CA GLY A 195 8.09 6.82 17.30
C GLY A 195 8.75 8.10 17.81
N TYR A 196 8.90 9.10 16.94
CA TYR A 196 9.46 10.38 17.33
C TYR A 196 8.54 11.16 18.29
N LEU A 197 7.23 11.14 18.04
CA LEU A 197 6.23 11.74 18.93
C LEU A 197 6.25 11.06 20.30
N ALA A 198 6.25 9.73 20.34
CA ALA A 198 6.33 8.94 21.58
C ALA A 198 7.60 9.28 22.37
N TRP A 199 8.75 9.40 21.69
CA TRP A 199 10.00 9.83 22.31
C TRP A 199 9.90 11.22 22.95
N THR A 200 9.22 12.18 22.30
CA THR A 200 9.03 13.53 22.90
C THR A 200 8.11 13.54 24.13
N LEU A 201 7.25 12.52 24.27
CA LEU A 201 6.26 12.40 25.34
C LEU A 201 6.66 11.42 26.46
N LEU A 202 7.81 10.76 26.33
CA LEU A 202 8.25 9.68 27.23
C LEU A 202 8.54 10.15 28.67
N ASP A 203 8.68 11.46 28.87
CA ASP A 203 8.97 12.05 30.18
C ASP A 203 7.71 12.17 31.04
N TRP A 204 7.57 11.23 31.99
CA TRP A 204 6.40 11.08 32.86
C TRP A 204 6.15 12.30 33.77
N GLU A 205 7.20 13.05 34.14
CA GLU A 205 7.07 14.26 34.96
C GLU A 205 6.39 15.42 34.22
N LEU A 206 6.30 15.31 32.89
CA LEU A 206 5.73 16.32 32.00
C LEU A 206 4.47 15.83 31.28
N THR A 207 3.86 14.71 31.69
CA THR A 207 2.64 14.16 31.04
C THR A 207 1.53 15.18 30.74
N PRO A 208 1.22 16.18 31.58
CA PRO A 208 0.18 17.16 31.26
C PRO A 208 0.63 18.30 30.31
N TYR A 209 1.93 18.45 30.05
CA TYR A 209 2.46 19.54 29.23
C TYR A 209 2.48 19.18 27.74
N LEU A 210 1.56 19.76 26.96
CA LEU A 210 1.58 19.70 25.50
C LEU A 210 2.01 21.06 24.94
N PRO A 211 3.02 21.12 24.05
CA PRO A 211 3.43 22.38 23.42
C PRO A 211 2.30 23.02 22.62
N ASP A 212 2.19 24.34 22.71
CA ASP A 212 1.23 25.07 21.90
C ASP A 212 1.66 25.12 20.42
N LEU A 213 0.91 24.40 19.59
CA LEU A 213 1.09 24.37 18.14
C LEU A 213 0.73 25.70 17.47
N LYS A 214 -0.06 26.57 18.12
CA LYS A 214 -0.46 27.88 17.60
C LYS A 214 0.56 28.99 17.90
N SER A 215 1.55 28.72 18.75
CA SER A 215 2.60 29.68 19.07
C SER A 215 3.42 30.07 17.83
N ASP A 216 3.94 31.30 17.81
CA ASP A 216 4.75 31.80 16.70
C ASP A 216 6.02 30.97 16.47
N LYS A 217 6.56 30.38 17.54
CA LYS A 217 7.69 29.46 17.48
C LYS A 217 7.33 28.18 16.72
N SER A 218 6.19 27.58 17.04
CA SER A 218 5.67 26.40 16.32
C SER A 218 5.37 26.72 14.86
N LYS A 219 4.71 27.85 14.57
CA LYS A 219 4.44 28.31 13.19
C LYS A 219 5.71 28.48 12.37
N LYS A 220 6.75 29.11 12.94
CA LYS A 220 8.07 29.26 12.28
C LYS A 220 8.68 27.90 11.94
N LYS A 221 8.57 26.92 12.85
CA LYS A 221 9.04 25.55 12.61
C LYS A 221 8.25 24.85 11.51
N PHE A 222 6.92 24.91 11.55
CA PHE A 222 6.08 24.33 10.48
C PHE A 222 6.42 24.94 9.12
N LYS A 223 6.62 26.26 9.04
CA LYS A 223 7.02 26.93 7.80
C LYS A 223 8.40 26.46 7.30
N LEU A 224 9.37 26.29 8.20
CA LEU A 224 10.70 25.79 7.85
C LEU A 224 10.64 24.34 7.34
N ILE A 225 9.92 23.48 8.06
CA ILE A 225 9.75 22.08 7.70
C ILE A 225 8.99 21.95 6.37
N GLY A 226 7.92 22.73 6.19
CA GLY A 226 7.13 22.73 4.95
C GLY A 226 7.95 23.14 3.72
N LYS A 227 8.97 23.99 3.86
CA LYS A 227 9.89 24.31 2.76
C LYS A 227 10.77 23.13 2.33
N VAL A 228 11.06 22.20 3.24
CA VAL A 228 11.88 21.01 2.96
C VAL A 228 10.98 19.84 2.52
N LEU A 229 9.90 19.58 3.25
CA LEU A 229 9.00 18.46 2.98
C LEU A 229 8.07 18.72 1.78
N GLY A 230 7.69 19.97 1.50
CA GLY A 230 6.81 20.31 0.38
C GLY A 230 7.35 19.84 -0.98
N PRO A 231 8.60 20.21 -1.36
CA PRO A 231 9.22 19.70 -2.58
C PRO A 231 9.35 18.17 -2.59
N LEU A 232 9.68 17.55 -1.45
CA LEU A 232 9.77 16.09 -1.34
C LEU A 232 8.43 15.42 -1.64
N ILE A 233 7.32 15.95 -1.12
CA ILE A 233 5.96 15.46 -1.40
C ILE A 233 5.67 15.54 -2.89
N ILE A 234 5.96 16.68 -3.51
CA ILE A 234 5.72 16.88 -4.95
C ILE A 234 6.51 15.86 -5.76
N ILE A 235 7.79 15.63 -5.41
CA ILE A 235 8.62 14.61 -6.06
C ILE A 235 8.03 13.20 -5.85
N LEU A 236 7.63 12.84 -4.63
CA LEU A 236 7.02 11.53 -4.35
C LEU A 236 5.71 11.33 -5.12
N ILE A 237 4.88 12.38 -5.23
CA ILE A 237 3.65 12.35 -6.03
C ILE A 237 3.99 12.19 -7.52
N ILE A 238 4.96 12.95 -8.04
CA ILE A 238 5.40 12.80 -9.44
C ILE A 238 5.94 11.40 -9.68
N LEU A 239 6.83 10.88 -8.82
CA LEU A 239 7.35 9.51 -8.94
C LEU A 239 6.24 8.45 -8.81
N SER A 240 5.21 8.71 -8.01
CA SER A 240 4.05 7.82 -7.97
C SER A 240 3.29 7.81 -9.28
N VAL A 241 3.23 8.94 -10.00
CA VAL A 241 2.57 9.03 -11.31
C VAL A 241 3.48 8.56 -12.46
N PHE A 242 4.80 8.68 -12.32
CA PHE A 242 5.80 8.38 -13.33
C PHE A 242 6.73 7.25 -12.88
N ARG A 243 6.48 6.03 -13.41
CA ARG A 243 7.42 4.90 -13.54
C ARG A 243 8.46 4.75 -12.41
N VAL A 244 8.12 4.02 -11.36
CA VAL A 244 9.07 3.20 -10.59
C VAL A 244 8.37 1.89 -10.21
N GLY A 245 8.43 0.91 -11.11
CA GLY A 245 7.94 -0.44 -10.84
C GLY A 245 8.89 -1.16 -9.88
N TYR A 246 8.37 -1.68 -8.78
CA TYR A 246 8.93 -2.85 -8.11
C TYR A 246 7.92 -3.97 -8.25
N ALA A 247 8.27 -4.99 -9.01
CA ALA A 247 7.66 -6.30 -8.85
C ALA A 247 8.15 -6.86 -7.50
N ASP A 248 7.22 -7.33 -6.69
CA ASP A 248 7.49 -7.91 -5.37
C ASP A 248 8.28 -9.21 -5.52
N LEU A 249 9.52 -9.21 -5.03
CA LEU A 249 10.47 -10.31 -5.18
C LEU A 249 10.18 -11.48 -4.22
N GLU A 250 9.41 -11.27 -3.14
CA GLU A 250 9.22 -12.26 -2.08
C GLU A 250 8.07 -13.24 -2.34
N ASN A 251 7.20 -12.96 -3.32
CA ASN A 251 5.99 -13.75 -3.61
C ASN A 251 6.04 -14.48 -4.96
N ALA A 252 7.22 -14.60 -5.58
CA ALA A 252 7.38 -15.28 -6.86
C ALA A 252 7.73 -16.77 -6.70
N PRO A 253 6.95 -17.72 -7.27
CA PRO A 253 7.33 -19.12 -7.33
C PRO A 253 8.55 -19.33 -8.25
N SER A 254 9.40 -20.31 -7.95
CA SER A 254 10.73 -20.55 -8.56
C SER A 254 10.77 -20.77 -10.08
N SER A 255 9.63 -20.85 -10.77
CA SER A 255 9.55 -20.78 -12.24
C SER A 255 9.84 -19.37 -12.81
N TYR A 256 10.08 -18.40 -11.92
CA TYR A 256 10.41 -16.98 -12.13
C TYR A 256 11.64 -16.66 -13.00
N PHE A 257 12.48 -17.64 -13.33
CA PHE A 257 13.80 -17.39 -13.92
C PHE A 257 14.02 -17.99 -15.32
N ASP A 258 13.00 -18.56 -15.95
CA ASP A 258 13.15 -19.27 -17.24
C ASP A 258 12.56 -18.54 -18.47
N ASP A 259 11.81 -17.44 -18.33
CA ASP A 259 11.28 -16.71 -19.51
C ASP A 259 10.96 -15.22 -19.25
N ASP A 260 11.54 -14.32 -20.07
CA ASP A 260 11.56 -12.85 -19.90
C ASP A 260 10.20 -12.13 -20.16
N ASN A 261 9.13 -12.87 -20.48
CA ASN A 261 7.88 -12.31 -21.01
C ASN A 261 6.62 -12.52 -20.14
N THR A 262 6.77 -12.84 -18.85
CA THR A 262 5.61 -13.21 -17.99
C THR A 262 5.22 -12.07 -17.02
N ILE A 263 3.92 -11.76 -16.90
CA ILE A 263 3.36 -10.64 -16.11
C ILE A 263 2.42 -11.18 -15.01
N TYR A 264 2.40 -10.54 -13.83
CA TYR A 264 2.02 -11.10 -12.52
C TYR A 264 0.54 -10.92 -12.06
N PHE A 265 0.14 -11.73 -11.06
CA PHE A 265 -1.09 -11.59 -10.24
C PHE A 265 -0.79 -10.99 -8.87
N GLY A 266 -1.48 -9.91 -8.51
CA GLY A 266 -1.51 -9.40 -7.14
C GLY A 266 -2.48 -10.16 -6.25
N LYS A 267 -2.22 -10.09 -4.95
CA LYS A 267 -3.22 -10.23 -3.89
C LYS A 267 -3.51 -8.85 -3.33
#